data_AF-A0A7G9SNG1-F1
#
_entry.id   AF-A0A7G9SNG1-F1
#
_cell.length_a   1.000
_cell.length_b   1.000
_cell.length_c   1.000
_cell.angle_alpha   90.00
_cell.angle_beta   90.00
_cell.angle_gamma   90.00
#
_symmetry.space_group_name_H-M   'P 1'
#
loop_
_entity.id
_entity.type
_entity.pdbx_description
1 polymer ?
#
loop_
_entity_poly.entity_id
_entity_poly.type
_entity_poly.pdbx_seq_one_letter_code
_entity_poly.pdbx_strand_id
1 'polypeptide(L)'
;MKYLRLASVSVLIFVVVACTKSGYSNCVQVEDEKDFTGEWLKASGTEEKRTVRTEECVALDRAQDSGNGPKTGKVRWAECLSGPDCDETGEF
;
A
#
# COMPACT_ATOMS: atom_id res chain seq x y z
N MET A 1 33.18 -51.63 8.95
CA MET A 1 32.29 -50.73 8.17
C MET A 1 31.04 -50.46 8.99
N LYS A 2 30.76 -49.18 9.30
CA LYS A 2 29.40 -48.60 9.41
C LYS A 2 29.55 -47.16 9.88
N TYR A 3 29.72 -46.27 8.89
CA TYR A 3 29.65 -44.84 9.10
C TYR A 3 28.21 -44.49 9.45
N LEU A 4 27.97 -44.13 10.72
CA LEU A 4 26.68 -43.64 11.19
C LEU A 4 26.50 -42.24 10.59
N ARG A 5 25.82 -42.17 9.44
CA ARG A 5 25.48 -40.91 8.78
C ARG A 5 24.37 -40.24 9.58
N LEU A 6 24.73 -39.30 10.46
CA LEU A 6 23.80 -38.33 11.00
C LEU A 6 23.36 -37.43 9.84
N ALA A 7 22.16 -37.69 9.32
CA ALA A 7 21.50 -36.79 8.39
C ALA A 7 21.00 -35.57 9.19
N SER A 8 21.73 -34.46 9.11
CA SER A 8 21.28 -33.16 9.59
C SER A 8 20.09 -32.70 8.76
N VAL A 9 18.87 -32.91 9.26
CA VAL A 9 17.65 -32.34 8.67
C VAL A 9 17.53 -30.91 9.19
N SER A 10 18.12 -29.97 8.47
CA SER A 10 17.93 -28.54 8.72
C SER A 10 16.52 -28.14 8.28
N VAL A 11 15.59 -28.04 9.23
CA VAL A 11 14.25 -27.50 8.98
C VAL A 11 14.36 -25.98 8.88
N LEU A 12 14.42 -25.45 7.66
CA LEU A 12 14.28 -24.01 7.39
C LEU A 12 12.80 -23.63 7.52
N ILE A 13 12.43 -23.10 8.69
CA ILE A 13 11.09 -22.51 8.90
C ILE A 13 11.10 -21.13 8.24
N PHE A 14 10.56 -21.03 7.02
CA PHE A 14 10.23 -19.76 6.41
C PHE A 14 8.95 -19.22 7.06
N VAL A 15 9.09 -18.27 7.98
CA VAL A 15 7.94 -17.52 8.52
C VAL A 15 7.46 -16.60 7.40
N VAL A 16 6.37 -16.99 6.73
CA VAL A 16 5.67 -16.14 5.77
C VAL A 16 4.89 -15.11 6.57
N VAL A 17 5.47 -13.92 6.77
CA VAL A 17 4.75 -12.78 7.34
C VAL A 17 3.73 -12.34 6.29
N ALA A 18 2.52 -12.91 6.37
CA ALA A 18 1.40 -12.47 5.56
C ALA A 18 1.01 -11.06 6.01
N CYS A 19 1.52 -10.04 5.31
CA CYS A 19 0.99 -8.70 5.39
C CYS A 19 -0.49 -8.74 5.01
N THR A 20 -1.36 -8.75 6.01
CA THR A 20 -2.82 -8.78 5.80
C THR A 20 -3.28 -7.34 5.53
N LYS A 21 -4.32 -7.11 4.72
CA LYS A 21 -4.84 -5.75 4.51
C LYS A 21 -5.49 -5.21 5.78
N SER A 22 -5.32 -3.94 6.10
CA SER A 22 -5.98 -3.34 7.27
C SER A 22 -7.42 -2.91 6.98
N GLY A 23 -7.79 -2.74 5.70
CA GLY A 23 -9.07 -2.16 5.28
C GLY A 23 -9.07 -0.63 5.30
N TYR A 24 -7.92 -0.02 5.59
CA TYR A 24 -7.68 1.42 5.54
C TYR A 24 -6.64 1.72 4.44
N SER A 25 -6.72 2.93 3.90
CA SER A 25 -5.78 3.42 2.90
C SER A 25 -5.42 4.88 3.18
N ASN A 26 -4.17 5.24 2.88
CA ASN A 26 -3.85 6.64 2.67
C ASN A 26 -4.44 7.07 1.34
N CYS A 27 -5.25 8.12 1.40
CA CYS A 27 -6.00 8.69 0.30
C CYS A 27 -5.50 10.12 0.09
N VAL A 28 -5.01 10.41 -1.11
CA VAL A 28 -4.53 11.74 -1.49
C VAL A 28 -5.35 12.25 -2.66
N GLN A 29 -5.87 13.45 -2.48
CA GLN A 29 -6.59 14.18 -3.51
C GLN A 29 -5.86 15.48 -3.85
N VAL A 30 -5.71 15.77 -5.13
CA VAL A 30 -5.12 17.01 -5.66
C VAL A 30 -6.09 17.72 -6.59
N GLU A 31 -5.87 19.02 -6.84
CA GLU A 31 -6.70 19.80 -7.77
C GLU A 31 -6.38 19.50 -9.24
N ASP A 32 -5.08 19.38 -9.58
CA ASP A 32 -4.58 18.95 -10.90
C ASP A 32 -3.75 17.66 -10.75
N GLU A 33 -3.99 16.66 -11.60
CA GLU A 33 -3.25 15.38 -11.58
C GLU A 33 -1.73 15.59 -11.71
N LYS A 34 -1.30 16.69 -12.34
CA LYS A 34 0.12 17.06 -12.46
C LYS A 34 0.79 17.39 -11.13
N ASP A 35 0.02 17.63 -10.08
CA ASP A 35 0.54 17.89 -8.75
C ASP A 35 1.12 16.62 -8.11
N PHE A 36 0.81 15.43 -8.63
CA PHE A 36 1.53 14.20 -8.28
C PHE A 36 2.93 14.19 -8.89
N THR A 37 3.96 14.07 -8.04
CA THR A 37 5.38 14.14 -8.42
C THR A 37 6.08 12.78 -8.46
N GLY A 38 5.34 11.68 -8.22
CA GLY A 38 5.84 10.30 -8.21
C GLY A 38 4.81 9.27 -8.66
N GLU A 39 5.15 7.97 -8.52
CA GLU A 39 4.26 6.85 -8.90
C GLU A 39 3.14 6.56 -7.88
N TRP A 40 3.21 7.16 -6.70
CA TRP A 40 2.29 6.88 -5.59
C TRP A 40 1.62 8.15 -5.07
N LEU A 41 1.60 8.35 -3.75
CA LEU A 41 0.85 9.39 -3.07
C LEU A 41 1.64 10.70 -2.94
N LYS A 42 2.87 10.72 -3.45
CA LYS A 42 3.72 11.90 -3.42
C LYS A 42 3.16 12.98 -4.34
N ALA A 43 2.68 14.06 -3.75
CA ALA A 43 2.23 15.24 -4.47
C ALA A 43 2.90 16.51 -3.92
N SER A 44 2.77 17.60 -4.67
CA SER A 44 3.29 18.93 -4.34
C SER A 44 2.19 19.97 -4.54
N GLY A 45 1.96 20.85 -3.55
CA GLY A 45 0.99 21.94 -3.67
C GLY A 45 -0.25 21.71 -2.81
N THR A 46 -1.43 21.97 -3.37
CA THR A 46 -2.73 21.87 -2.67
C THR A 46 -3.22 20.41 -2.69
N GLU A 47 -2.79 19.64 -1.71
CA GLU A 47 -3.18 18.25 -1.51
C GLU A 47 -4.02 18.07 -0.24
N GLU A 48 -5.05 17.23 -0.31
CA GLU A 48 -5.74 16.72 0.87
C GLU A 48 -5.30 15.27 1.09
N LYS A 49 -4.57 15.04 2.19
CA LYS A 49 -4.11 13.71 2.62
C LYS A 49 -4.92 13.24 3.82
N ARG A 50 -5.48 12.03 3.73
CA ARG A 50 -6.25 11.42 4.82
C ARG A 50 -6.13 9.90 4.83
N THR A 51 -6.09 9.32 6.02
CA THR A 51 -6.22 7.88 6.22
C THR A 51 -7.69 7.55 6.46
N VAL A 52 -8.32 6.86 5.52
CA VAL A 52 -9.75 6.51 5.55
C VAL A 52 -9.93 5.03 5.20
N ARG A 53 -11.17 4.52 5.28
CA ARG A 53 -11.44 3.17 4.76
C ARG A 53 -11.12 3.11 3.28
N THR A 54 -10.54 2.00 2.83
CA THR A 54 -10.21 1.80 1.41
C THR A 54 -11.41 2.05 0.51
N GLU A 55 -12.59 1.59 0.92
CA GLU A 55 -13.83 1.76 0.16
C GLU A 55 -14.21 3.24 -0.04
N GLU A 56 -13.92 4.09 0.94
CA GLU A 56 -14.20 5.53 0.84
C GLU A 56 -13.29 6.19 -0.20
N CYS A 57 -12.01 5.81 -0.24
CA CYS A 57 -11.11 6.37 -1.25
C CYS A 57 -11.38 5.81 -2.65
N VAL A 58 -11.72 4.51 -2.76
CA VAL A 58 -12.18 3.91 -4.02
C VAL A 58 -13.45 4.60 -4.53
N ALA A 59 -14.38 4.96 -3.64
CA ALA A 59 -15.58 5.71 -4.02
C ALA A 59 -15.22 7.11 -4.53
N LEU A 60 -14.23 7.76 -3.92
CA LEU A 60 -13.74 9.07 -4.36
C LEU A 60 -13.05 9.02 -5.74
N ASP A 61 -12.17 8.04 -5.95
CA ASP A 61 -11.52 7.76 -7.24
C ASP A 61 -12.57 7.49 -8.34
N ARG A 62 -13.61 6.69 -8.03
CA ARG A 62 -14.73 6.50 -8.95
C ARG A 62 -15.48 7.79 -9.27
N ALA A 63 -15.66 8.67 -8.29
CA ALA A 63 -16.40 9.91 -8.47
C ALA A 63 -15.62 10.96 -9.28
N GLN A 64 -14.29 11.02 -9.11
CA GLN A 64 -13.45 12.07 -9.72
C GLN A 64 -12.69 11.61 -10.96
N ASP A 65 -12.22 10.38 -10.95
CA ASP A 65 -11.33 9.81 -11.97
C ASP A 65 -11.96 8.61 -12.68
N SER A 66 -13.27 8.37 -12.52
CA SER A 66 -13.96 7.20 -13.10
C SER A 66 -13.42 5.84 -12.66
N GLY A 67 -12.64 5.78 -11.57
CA GLY A 67 -12.11 4.54 -11.01
C GLY A 67 -10.89 4.03 -11.78
N ASN A 68 -10.04 4.95 -12.22
CA ASN A 68 -8.80 4.62 -12.94
C ASN A 68 -7.80 3.85 -12.06
N GLY A 69 -8.05 3.81 -10.74
CA GLY A 69 -7.34 2.97 -9.79
C GLY A 69 -6.32 3.77 -8.97
N PRO A 70 -5.59 3.09 -8.08
CA PRO A 70 -4.87 3.73 -6.96
C PRO A 70 -3.73 4.67 -7.32
N LYS A 71 -3.29 4.75 -8.58
CA LYS A 71 -2.01 5.35 -9.00
C LYS A 71 -2.10 6.44 -10.06
N THR A 72 -3.30 6.83 -10.47
CA THR A 72 -3.49 7.80 -11.56
C THR A 72 -4.74 8.63 -11.30
N GLY A 73 -4.85 9.78 -11.96
CA GLY A 73 -5.92 10.73 -11.72
C GLY A 73 -5.63 11.68 -10.57
N LYS A 74 -6.66 12.42 -10.18
CA LYS A 74 -6.65 13.41 -9.10
C LYS A 74 -6.75 12.79 -7.71
N VAL A 75 -7.16 11.52 -7.63
CA VAL A 75 -7.27 10.74 -6.41
C VAL A 75 -6.36 9.53 -6.51
N ARG A 76 -5.40 9.44 -5.60
CA ARG A 76 -4.53 8.26 -5.47
C ARG A 76 -4.61 7.68 -4.08
N TRP A 77 -4.45 6.37 -3.96
CA TRP A 77 -4.54 5.70 -2.68
C TRP A 77 -3.66 4.46 -2.55
N ALA A 78 -3.20 4.21 -1.34
CA ALA A 78 -2.38 3.04 -1.02
C ALA A 78 -2.97 2.32 0.19
N GLU A 79 -3.29 1.05 0.02
CA GLU A 79 -3.81 0.18 1.07
C GLU A 79 -2.76 0.00 2.17
N CYS A 80 -3.14 0.31 3.41
CA CYS A 80 -2.32 0.03 4.57
C CYS A 80 -2.29 -1.48 4.85
N LEU A 81 -1.09 -1.99 5.11
CA LEU A 81 -0.92 -3.35 5.59
C LEU A 81 -1.17 -3.36 7.11
N SER A 82 -1.78 -4.43 7.61
CA SER A 82 -1.97 -4.66 9.03
C SER A 82 -0.62 -4.80 9.71
N GLY A 83 -0.34 -3.83 10.58
CA GLY A 83 0.98 -3.53 11.12
C GLY A 83 1.03 -2.04 11.49
N PRO A 84 2.11 -1.57 12.13
CA PRO A 84 2.21 -0.20 12.63
C PRO A 84 2.37 0.87 11.52
N ASP A 85 2.73 0.51 10.29
CA ASP A 85 3.21 1.48 9.28
C ASP A 85 2.13 1.99 8.31
N CYS A 86 0.98 2.40 8.83
CA CYS A 86 0.01 3.12 7.97
C CYS A 86 0.51 4.54 7.66
N ASP A 87 1.38 5.12 8.50
CA ASP A 87 1.87 6.50 8.33
C ASP A 87 2.85 6.65 7.14
N GLU A 88 3.58 5.60 6.76
CA GLU A 88 4.56 5.65 5.65
C GLU A 88 4.02 5.06 4.34
N THR A 89 2.81 4.51 4.37
CA THR A 89 2.25 3.78 3.22
C THR A 89 1.96 4.73 2.06
N GLY A 90 2.75 4.63 0.99
CA GLY A 90 2.51 5.30 -0.29
C GLY A 90 3.26 6.61 -0.51
N GLU A 91 4.07 7.08 0.45
CA GLU A 91 4.82 8.36 0.35
C GLU A 91 6.16 8.26 -0.42
N PHE A 92 6.37 7.19 -1.19
CA PHE A 92 7.64 6.87 -1.86
C PHE A 92 7.71 7.29 -3.34
#